data_AF-K8FCX6-F1
#
_entry.id   AF-K8FCX6-F1
#
_cell.length_a   1.000
_cell.length_b   1.000
_cell.length_c   1.000
_cell.angle_alpha   90.00
_cell.angle_beta   90.00
_cell.angle_gamma   90.00
#
_symmetry.space_group_name_H-M   'P 1'
#
loop_
_entity.id
_entity.type
_entity.pdbx_description
1 polymer ?
#
loop_
_entity_poly.entity_id
_entity_poly.type
_entity_poly.pdbx_seq_one_letter_code
_entity_poly.pdbx_strand_id
1 'polypeptide(L)'
;MREARYQNLWDLIVNNDDISFKHIISRLDSNDLKFLYGVNTETRKLIKRSSRAIELKKRFDVKKMSSISTLEFAWEHFPWGGTYNHGMTEELMDEKYFSSRVARTNKLELLKWAREEKKCEWDRWTINLAARQGNLEMVKYCVANECPIDEWACAHAASEGHLECLKYLRALGFAGFGLRSHE
;
A
#
# COMPACT_ATOMS: atom_id res chain seq x y z
N MET A 1 -33.76 22.77 -32.66
CA MET A 1 -33.83 22.03 -31.39
C MET A 1 -32.57 21.18 -31.21
N ARG A 2 -31.55 21.68 -30.51
CA ARG A 2 -30.43 20.91 -29.93
C ARG A 2 -29.53 21.90 -29.19
N GLU A 3 -29.82 22.21 -27.93
CA GLU A 3 -28.85 22.90 -27.07
C GLU A 3 -29.30 22.81 -25.60
N ALA A 4 -29.18 21.61 -25.07
CA ALA A 4 -29.11 21.35 -23.64
C ALA A 4 -28.57 19.94 -23.55
N ARG A 5 -27.25 19.73 -23.43
CA ARG A 5 -26.81 18.34 -23.26
C ARG A 5 -25.59 18.04 -22.41
N TYR A 6 -24.80 19.02 -21.96
CA TYR A 6 -23.72 18.72 -21.02
C TYR A 6 -23.57 19.85 -20.01
N GLN A 7 -24.29 19.75 -18.88
CA GLN A 7 -24.20 20.70 -17.76
C GLN A 7 -22.93 20.46 -16.92
N ASN A 8 -22.28 19.31 -17.06
CA ASN A 8 -21.05 18.94 -16.35
C ASN A 8 -20.02 18.31 -17.30
N LEU A 9 -18.74 18.63 -17.11
CA LEU A 9 -17.60 17.97 -17.79
C LEU A 9 -17.69 16.45 -17.69
N TRP A 10 -18.12 15.93 -16.54
CA TRP A 10 -18.29 14.50 -16.33
C TRP A 10 -19.37 13.90 -17.22
N ASP A 11 -20.51 14.58 -17.42
CA ASP A 11 -21.57 14.10 -18.32
C ASP A 11 -21.05 13.95 -19.76
N LEU A 12 -20.18 14.86 -20.20
CA LEU A 12 -19.57 14.76 -21.53
C LEU A 12 -18.66 13.54 -21.61
N ILE A 13 -17.75 13.38 -20.66
CA ILE A 13 -16.77 12.30 -20.66
C ILE A 13 -17.46 10.94 -20.53
N VAL A 14 -18.36 10.80 -19.54
CA VAL A 14 -18.97 9.51 -19.23
C VAL A 14 -19.96 9.08 -20.30
N ASN A 15 -20.53 9.95 -21.14
CA ASN A 15 -21.48 9.53 -22.18
C ASN A 15 -20.83 9.09 -23.50
N ASN A 16 -19.50 9.12 -23.59
CA ASN A 16 -18.75 8.65 -24.75
C ASN A 16 -18.07 7.31 -24.43
N ASP A 17 -18.81 6.20 -24.56
CA ASP A 17 -18.33 4.86 -24.18
C ASP A 17 -17.09 4.41 -24.95
N ASP A 18 -16.98 4.73 -26.25
CA ASP A 18 -15.79 4.39 -27.04
C ASP A 18 -14.52 5.04 -26.48
N ILE A 19 -14.59 6.31 -26.09
CA ILE A 19 -13.47 7.04 -25.50
C ILE A 19 -13.21 6.53 -24.08
N SER A 20 -14.27 6.47 -23.27
CA SER A 20 -14.17 6.10 -21.86
C SER A 20 -13.63 4.69 -21.68
N PHE A 21 -14.18 3.68 -22.37
CA PHE A 21 -13.75 2.30 -22.18
C PHE A 21 -12.42 1.99 -22.85
N LYS A 22 -12.20 2.47 -24.07
CA LYS A 22 -10.99 2.13 -24.84
C LYS A 22 -9.76 2.92 -24.40
N HIS A 23 -9.91 4.17 -23.97
CA HIS A 23 -8.78 5.07 -23.76
C HIS A 23 -8.60 5.52 -22.30
N ILE A 24 -9.66 5.53 -21.48
CA ILE A 24 -9.57 5.91 -20.06
C ILE A 24 -9.53 4.65 -19.19
N ILE A 25 -10.65 3.92 -19.11
CA ILE A 25 -10.84 2.76 -18.22
C ILE A 25 -9.84 1.63 -18.51
N SER A 26 -9.39 1.45 -19.75
CA SER A 26 -8.38 0.44 -20.11
C SER A 26 -6.98 0.74 -19.53
N ARG A 27 -6.66 2.02 -19.28
CA ARG A 27 -5.35 2.48 -18.79
C ARG A 27 -5.27 2.59 -17.28
N LEU A 28 -6.40 2.63 -16.60
CA LEU A 28 -6.47 2.70 -15.14
C LEU A 28 -6.13 1.35 -14.52
N ASP A 29 -5.38 1.35 -13.43
CA ASP A 29 -5.22 0.13 -12.64
C ASP A 29 -6.46 -0.15 -11.76
N SER A 30 -6.42 -1.25 -10.99
CA SER A 30 -7.56 -1.63 -10.13
C SER A 30 -7.85 -0.61 -9.02
N ASN A 31 -6.83 0.08 -8.49
CA ASN A 31 -6.99 1.12 -7.48
C ASN A 31 -7.52 2.40 -8.13
N ASP A 32 -6.93 2.82 -9.25
CA ASP A 32 -7.35 3.99 -10.01
C ASP A 32 -8.84 3.92 -10.38
N LEU A 33 -9.32 2.72 -10.77
CA LEU A 33 -10.73 2.50 -11.03
C LEU A 33 -11.60 2.71 -9.80
N LYS A 34 -11.17 2.25 -8.62
CA LYS A 34 -11.94 2.42 -7.37
C LYS A 34 -11.95 3.87 -6.93
N PHE A 35 -10.83 4.58 -7.08
CA PHE A 35 -10.79 6.01 -6.84
C PHE A 35 -11.74 6.75 -7.79
N LEU A 36 -11.67 6.46 -9.10
CA LEU A 36 -12.58 7.04 -10.10
C LEU A 36 -14.05 6.75 -9.77
N TYR A 37 -14.38 5.55 -9.30
CA TYR A 37 -15.73 5.17 -8.85
C TYR A 37 -16.22 6.01 -7.66
N GLY A 38 -15.30 6.42 -6.78
CA GLY A 38 -15.59 7.26 -5.63
C GLY A 38 -15.82 8.74 -5.95
N VAL A 39 -15.39 9.23 -7.13
CA VAL A 39 -15.38 10.67 -7.45
C VAL A 39 -16.79 11.29 -7.48
N ASN A 40 -17.73 10.72 -8.24
CA ASN A 40 -19.11 11.24 -8.32
C ASN A 40 -20.11 10.19 -8.83
N THR A 41 -21.38 10.58 -8.97
CA THR A 41 -22.46 9.70 -9.43
C THR A 41 -22.29 9.23 -10.88
N GLU A 42 -21.67 10.03 -11.73
CA GLU A 42 -21.54 9.75 -13.16
C GLU A 42 -20.40 8.76 -13.43
N THR A 43 -19.24 8.95 -12.80
CA THR A 43 -18.13 7.98 -12.88
C THR A 43 -18.52 6.64 -12.25
N ARG A 44 -19.34 6.67 -11.19
CA ARG A 44 -19.94 5.47 -10.60
C ARG A 44 -20.80 4.70 -11.60
N LYS A 45 -21.70 5.38 -12.32
CA LYS A 45 -22.53 4.76 -13.36
C LYS A 45 -21.67 4.18 -14.49
N LEU A 46 -20.68 4.95 -14.97
CA LEU A 46 -19.75 4.52 -16.02
C LEU A 46 -19.05 3.21 -15.66
N ILE A 47 -18.48 3.11 -14.46
CA ILE A 47 -17.71 1.94 -14.06
C ILE A 47 -18.63 0.73 -13.85
N LYS A 48 -19.85 0.91 -13.30
CA LYS A 48 -20.82 -0.18 -13.12
C LYS A 48 -21.23 -0.85 -14.44
N ARG A 49 -21.33 -0.09 -15.53
CA ARG A 49 -21.64 -0.66 -16.86
C ARG A 49 -20.40 -1.15 -17.63
N SER A 50 -19.20 -0.82 -17.16
CA SER A 50 -17.96 -1.29 -17.78
C SER A 50 -17.73 -2.79 -17.50
N SER A 51 -17.02 -3.47 -18.39
CA SER A 51 -16.60 -4.86 -18.18
C SER A 51 -15.69 -5.04 -16.95
N ARG A 52 -15.12 -3.95 -16.42
CA ARG A 52 -14.23 -3.95 -15.25
C ARG A 52 -14.95 -3.70 -13.92
N ALA A 53 -16.29 -3.69 -13.89
CA ALA A 53 -17.05 -3.53 -12.64
C ALA A 53 -16.70 -4.59 -11.58
N ILE A 54 -16.27 -5.79 -11.98
CA ILE A 54 -15.82 -6.85 -11.07
C ILE A 54 -14.60 -6.46 -10.22
N GLU A 55 -13.77 -5.50 -10.69
CA GLU A 55 -12.62 -4.98 -9.95
C GLU A 55 -13.04 -4.27 -8.66
N LEU A 56 -14.26 -3.72 -8.59
CA LEU A 56 -14.78 -3.04 -7.41
C LEU A 56 -14.96 -3.97 -6.21
N LYS A 57 -15.10 -5.29 -6.45
CA LYS A 57 -15.18 -6.29 -5.38
C LYS A 57 -13.81 -6.62 -4.79
N LYS A 58 -12.72 -6.23 -5.46
CA LYS A 58 -11.36 -6.47 -4.99
C LYS A 58 -10.96 -5.37 -3.98
N ARG A 59 -10.19 -5.72 -2.97
CA ARG A 59 -9.61 -4.73 -2.04
C ARG A 59 -8.63 -3.77 -2.72
N PHE A 60 -8.32 -2.66 -2.07
CA PHE A 60 -7.22 -1.79 -2.50
C PHE A 60 -5.88 -2.52 -2.41
N ASP A 61 -5.07 -2.38 -3.45
CA ASP A 61 -3.71 -2.91 -3.47
C ASP A 61 -2.73 -1.85 -2.93
N VAL A 62 -2.58 -1.80 -1.60
CA VAL A 62 -1.80 -0.77 -0.90
C VAL A 62 -0.36 -0.65 -1.41
N LYS A 63 0.28 -1.75 -1.83
CA LYS A 63 1.66 -1.72 -2.37
C LYS A 63 1.82 -0.87 -3.63
N LYS A 64 0.72 -0.54 -4.34
CA LYS A 64 0.74 0.29 -5.56
C LYS A 64 0.56 1.77 -5.28
N MET A 65 0.29 2.16 -4.03
CA MET A 65 0.03 3.55 -3.70
C MET A 65 1.27 4.43 -3.90
N SER A 66 1.03 5.67 -4.32
CA SER A 66 2.10 6.61 -4.63
C SER A 66 2.07 7.90 -3.85
N SER A 67 0.95 8.23 -3.20
CA SER A 67 0.81 9.42 -2.39
C SER A 67 0.10 9.14 -1.07
N ILE A 68 0.33 10.01 -0.10
CA ILE A 68 -0.38 9.99 1.19
C ILE A 68 -1.89 10.03 0.97
N SER A 69 -2.38 10.87 0.05
CA SER A 69 -3.83 10.96 -0.24
C SER A 69 -4.43 9.64 -0.71
N THR A 70 -3.73 8.91 -1.61
CA THR A 70 -4.21 7.59 -2.06
C THR A 70 -4.17 6.54 -0.95
N LEU A 71 -3.18 6.66 -0.05
CA LEU A 71 -3.03 5.76 1.08
C LEU A 71 -4.06 6.06 2.18
N GLU A 72 -4.34 7.32 2.46
CA GLU A 72 -5.37 7.78 3.40
C GLU A 72 -6.75 7.31 2.98
N PHE A 73 -7.09 7.48 1.70
CA PHE A 73 -8.34 6.94 1.18
C PHE A 73 -8.42 5.42 1.38
N ALA A 74 -7.33 4.69 1.12
CA ALA A 74 -7.29 3.25 1.31
C ALA A 74 -7.36 2.83 2.78
N TRP A 75 -6.83 3.63 3.71
CA TRP A 75 -6.94 3.44 5.16
C TRP A 75 -8.39 3.55 5.63
N GLU A 76 -9.09 4.60 5.19
CA GLU A 76 -10.51 4.82 5.55
C GLU A 76 -11.45 3.72 5.04
N HIS A 77 -11.10 3.13 3.90
CA HIS A 77 -11.89 2.07 3.25
C HIS A 77 -11.26 0.68 3.43
N PHE A 78 -10.30 0.55 4.34
CA PHE A 78 -9.66 -0.72 4.60
C PHE A 78 -10.62 -1.66 5.31
N PRO A 79 -10.66 -2.97 4.96
CA PRO A 79 -11.56 -3.92 5.59
C PRO A 79 -11.01 -4.40 6.95
N TRP A 80 -10.89 -3.48 7.91
CA TRP A 80 -10.36 -3.73 9.26
C TRP A 80 -11.09 -4.89 9.95
N GLY A 81 -10.32 -5.82 10.53
CA GLY A 81 -10.86 -6.98 11.23
C GLY A 81 -11.45 -8.08 10.33
N GLY A 82 -11.43 -7.87 9.01
CA GLY A 82 -11.72 -8.93 8.05
C GLY A 82 -10.54 -9.90 7.90
N THR A 83 -10.77 -11.03 7.24
CA THR A 83 -9.71 -11.98 6.91
C THR A 83 -9.55 -12.12 5.40
N TYR A 84 -8.33 -12.43 4.97
CA TYR A 84 -8.04 -12.70 3.57
C TYR A 84 -7.29 -14.01 3.40
N ASN A 85 -7.87 -14.89 2.58
CA ASN A 85 -7.26 -16.17 2.26
C ASN A 85 -6.28 -16.02 1.10
N HIS A 86 -5.00 -16.25 1.38
CA HIS A 86 -3.96 -16.37 0.36
C HIS A 86 -3.58 -17.86 0.15
N GLY A 87 -4.57 -18.69 -0.15
CA GLY A 87 -4.38 -20.14 -0.28
C GLY A 87 -4.40 -20.84 1.08
N MET A 88 -3.23 -21.21 1.61
CA MET A 88 -3.10 -22.02 2.85
C MET A 88 -3.09 -21.20 4.15
N THR A 89 -3.11 -19.87 4.06
CA THR A 89 -3.04 -18.97 5.22
C THR A 89 -4.16 -17.94 5.20
N GLU A 90 -4.79 -17.77 6.35
CA GLU A 90 -5.76 -16.73 6.64
C GLU A 90 -5.03 -15.56 7.28
N GLU A 91 -4.88 -14.45 6.54
CA GLU A 91 -4.26 -13.23 7.06
C GLU A 91 -5.35 -12.32 7.62
N LEU A 92 -5.19 -11.93 8.89
CA LEU A 92 -6.05 -10.90 9.49
C LEU A 92 -5.70 -9.54 8.86
N MET A 93 -6.72 -8.80 8.45
CA MET A 93 -6.58 -7.44 7.91
C MET A 93 -6.47 -6.45 9.06
N ASP A 94 -5.40 -6.58 9.84
CA ASP A 94 -5.05 -5.72 10.96
C ASP A 94 -4.06 -4.62 10.56
N GLU A 95 -3.70 -3.79 11.53
CA GLU A 95 -2.77 -2.69 11.35
C GLU A 95 -1.36 -3.17 10.97
N LYS A 96 -0.88 -4.27 11.54
CA LYS A 96 0.43 -4.86 11.22
C LYS A 96 0.48 -5.29 9.76
N TYR A 97 -0.59 -5.93 9.29
CA TYR A 97 -0.75 -6.26 7.89
C TYR A 97 -0.72 -4.99 7.04
N PHE A 98 -1.52 -3.97 7.37
CA PHE A 98 -1.53 -2.71 6.64
C PHE A 98 -0.13 -2.08 6.56
N SER A 99 0.58 -1.96 7.68
CA SER A 99 1.97 -1.46 7.75
C SER A 99 2.92 -2.25 6.87
N SER A 100 2.83 -3.58 6.86
CA SER A 100 3.64 -4.41 5.95
C SER A 100 3.32 -4.12 4.47
N ARG A 101 2.05 -3.87 4.13
CA ARG A 101 1.66 -3.48 2.77
C ARG A 101 2.16 -2.08 2.41
N VAL A 102 2.23 -1.16 3.37
CA VAL A 102 2.82 0.17 3.19
C VAL A 102 4.34 0.05 2.98
N ALA A 103 5.06 -0.75 3.77
CA ALA A 103 6.49 -0.99 3.57
C ALA A 103 6.79 -1.59 2.18
N ARG A 104 5.87 -2.41 1.62
CA ARG A 104 5.95 -2.91 0.23
C ARG A 104 5.86 -1.85 -0.86
N THR A 105 5.46 -0.62 -0.55
CA THR A 105 5.48 0.50 -1.51
C THR A 105 6.91 1.01 -1.76
N ASN A 106 7.86 0.62 -0.90
CA ASN A 106 9.23 1.13 -0.83
C ASN A 106 9.35 2.64 -0.56
N LYS A 107 8.30 3.30 -0.07
CA LYS A 107 8.27 4.76 0.13
C LYS A 107 8.30 5.07 1.62
N LEU A 108 9.44 5.56 2.10
CA LEU A 108 9.64 5.91 3.51
C LEU A 108 8.57 6.89 4.00
N GLU A 109 8.24 7.91 3.19
CA GLU A 109 7.25 8.92 3.57
C GLU A 109 5.86 8.32 3.84
N LEU A 110 5.47 7.27 3.11
CA LEU A 110 4.20 6.59 3.35
C LEU A 110 4.22 5.77 4.64
N LEU A 111 5.37 5.14 4.95
CA LEU A 111 5.54 4.40 6.19
C LEU A 111 5.56 5.34 7.41
N LYS A 112 6.24 6.49 7.31
CA LYS A 112 6.21 7.55 8.32
C LYS A 112 4.79 8.02 8.60
N TRP A 113 4.02 8.32 7.54
CA TRP A 113 2.62 8.71 7.70
C TRP A 113 1.81 7.65 8.45
N ALA A 114 1.96 6.37 8.08
CA ALA A 114 1.24 5.28 8.75
C ALA A 114 1.60 5.20 10.24
N ARG A 115 2.89 5.32 10.58
CA ARG A 115 3.37 5.22 11.96
C ARG A 115 3.07 6.47 12.80
N GLU A 116 3.32 7.65 12.25
CA GLU A 116 3.31 8.91 13.00
C GLU A 116 1.92 9.51 13.07
N GLU A 117 1.16 9.50 11.97
CA GLU A 117 -0.16 10.14 11.90
C GLU A 117 -1.27 9.19 12.33
N LYS A 118 -1.28 7.96 11.80
CA LYS A 118 -2.33 6.97 12.11
C LYS A 118 -2.01 6.10 13.32
N LYS A 119 -0.80 6.22 13.88
CA LYS A 119 -0.28 5.38 14.99
C LYS A 119 -0.37 3.88 14.68
N CYS A 120 -0.28 3.54 13.40
CA CYS A 120 -0.48 2.19 12.91
C CYS A 120 0.53 1.23 13.56
N GLU A 121 0.04 0.11 14.07
CA GLU A 121 0.89 -0.96 14.56
C GLU A 121 1.71 -1.58 13.42
N TRP A 122 2.89 -2.07 13.77
CA TRP A 122 3.76 -2.79 12.86
C TRP A 122 4.37 -4.01 13.55
N ASP A 123 4.89 -4.92 12.75
CA ASP A 123 5.65 -6.08 13.22
C ASP A 123 6.92 -6.27 12.37
N ARG A 124 7.64 -7.36 12.66
CA ARG A 124 8.88 -7.73 11.97
C ARG A 124 8.76 -7.81 10.46
N TRP A 125 7.58 -8.05 9.89
CA TRP A 125 7.42 -8.07 8.43
C TRP A 125 7.70 -6.71 7.80
N THR A 126 7.44 -5.62 8.52
CA THR A 126 7.66 -4.26 8.04
C THR A 126 9.13 -4.00 7.74
N ILE A 127 10.03 -4.29 8.69
CA ILE A 127 11.47 -4.15 8.48
C ILE A 127 12.03 -5.20 7.52
N ASN A 128 11.48 -6.43 7.55
CA ASN A 128 11.88 -7.50 6.63
C ASN A 128 11.65 -7.09 5.17
N LEU A 129 10.52 -6.45 4.89
CA LEU A 129 10.20 -5.94 3.55
C LEU A 129 11.07 -4.75 3.16
N ALA A 130 11.40 -3.85 4.08
CA ALA A 130 12.32 -2.75 3.83
C ALA A 130 13.73 -3.28 3.48
N ALA A 131 14.22 -4.26 4.24
CA ALA A 131 15.50 -4.92 4.03
C ALA A 131 15.53 -5.68 2.70
N ARG A 132 14.46 -6.42 2.39
CA ARG A 132 14.28 -7.13 1.11
C ARG A 132 14.30 -6.19 -0.10
N GLN A 133 13.82 -4.97 0.03
CA GLN A 133 13.79 -3.97 -1.04
C GLN A 133 15.05 -3.10 -1.09
N GLY A 134 16.00 -3.34 -0.18
CA GLY A 134 17.27 -2.61 -0.14
C GLY A 134 17.16 -1.16 0.32
N ASN A 135 16.04 -0.79 0.94
CA ASN A 135 15.80 0.58 1.38
C ASN A 135 16.41 0.82 2.76
N LEU A 136 17.70 1.14 2.77
CA LEU A 136 18.47 1.36 3.98
C LEU A 136 17.86 2.46 4.87
N GLU A 137 17.35 3.54 4.29
CA GLU A 137 16.74 4.63 5.07
C GLU A 137 15.45 4.18 5.76
N MET A 138 14.64 3.36 5.09
CA MET A 138 13.47 2.75 5.71
C MET A 138 13.87 1.74 6.80
N VAL A 139 14.92 0.95 6.59
CA VAL A 139 15.47 0.05 7.62
C VAL A 139 15.91 0.87 8.85
N LYS A 140 16.74 1.90 8.67
CA LYS A 140 17.18 2.78 9.77
C LYS A 140 16.00 3.39 10.52
N TYR A 141 14.97 3.83 9.79
CA TYR A 141 13.75 4.37 10.39
C TYR A 141 13.02 3.32 11.24
N CYS A 142 12.84 2.10 10.72
CA CYS A 142 12.25 0.99 11.48
C CYS A 142 13.04 0.72 12.77
N VAL A 143 14.37 0.67 12.69
CA VAL A 143 15.22 0.42 13.86
C VAL A 143 15.14 1.57 14.88
N ALA A 144 15.21 2.81 14.43
CA ALA A 144 15.15 3.99 15.30
C ALA A 144 13.80 4.14 16.02
N ASN A 145 12.73 3.56 15.47
CA ASN A 145 11.39 3.59 16.05
C ASN A 145 10.99 2.23 16.66
N GLU A 146 11.97 1.36 16.96
CA GLU A 146 11.77 0.11 17.69
C GLU A 146 10.82 -0.87 17.00
N CYS A 147 10.80 -0.87 15.66
CA CYS A 147 10.15 -1.93 14.89
C CYS A 147 10.81 -3.28 15.24
N PRO A 148 10.04 -4.32 15.60
CA PRO A 148 10.60 -5.63 15.93
C PRO A 148 11.51 -6.16 14.81
N ILE A 149 12.68 -6.67 15.18
CA ILE A 149 13.67 -7.19 14.22
C ILE A 149 13.84 -8.68 14.46
N ASP A 150 13.91 -9.47 13.38
CA ASP A 150 14.27 -10.88 13.41
C ASP A 150 15.36 -11.21 12.37
N GLU A 151 15.82 -12.46 12.37
CA GLU A 151 16.87 -12.94 11.47
C GLU A 151 16.49 -12.84 9.99
N TRP A 152 15.19 -12.79 9.67
CA TRP A 152 14.69 -12.68 8.30
C TRP A 152 15.00 -11.32 7.68
N ALA A 153 15.17 -10.25 8.46
CA ALA A 153 15.62 -8.96 7.92
C ALA A 153 17.01 -9.11 7.28
N CYS A 154 17.94 -9.76 7.99
CA CYS A 154 19.28 -10.06 7.48
C CYS A 154 19.23 -11.04 6.30
N ALA A 155 18.45 -12.12 6.41
CA ALA A 155 18.33 -13.13 5.37
C ALA A 155 17.78 -12.55 4.06
N HIS A 156 16.75 -11.70 4.12
CA HIS A 156 16.21 -11.02 2.94
C HIS A 156 17.22 -10.05 2.32
N ALA A 157 17.88 -9.21 3.12
CA ALA A 157 18.91 -8.31 2.61
C ALA A 157 20.06 -9.07 1.92
N ALA A 158 20.49 -10.21 2.50
CA ALA A 158 21.51 -11.06 1.91
C ALA A 158 21.05 -11.73 0.61
N SER A 159 19.84 -12.31 0.62
CA SER A 159 19.27 -13.01 -0.55
C SER A 159 19.08 -12.10 -1.75
N GLU A 160 18.78 -10.82 -1.54
CA GLU A 160 18.54 -9.83 -2.61
C GLU A 160 19.80 -8.99 -2.91
N GLY A 161 20.95 -9.29 -2.26
CA GLY A 161 22.22 -8.63 -2.53
C GLY A 161 22.33 -7.20 -1.98
N HIS A 162 21.49 -6.81 -1.02
CA HIS A 162 21.46 -5.47 -0.43
C HIS A 162 22.52 -5.33 0.68
N LEU A 163 23.78 -5.21 0.26
CA LEU A 163 24.96 -5.22 1.13
C LEU A 163 24.91 -4.17 2.26
N GLU A 164 24.47 -2.95 1.98
CA GLU A 164 24.45 -1.88 2.99
C GLU A 164 23.39 -2.13 4.07
N CYS A 165 22.21 -2.64 3.70
CA CYS A 165 21.22 -3.11 4.66
C CYS A 165 21.78 -4.25 5.52
N LEU A 166 22.47 -5.21 4.92
CA LEU A 166 23.04 -6.36 5.63
C LEU A 166 24.13 -5.92 6.63
N LYS A 167 25.06 -5.04 6.23
CA LYS A 167 26.10 -4.49 7.12
C LYS A 167 25.46 -3.80 8.32
N TYR A 168 24.46 -2.95 8.08
CA TYR A 168 23.76 -2.22 9.13
C TYR A 168 23.04 -3.17 10.09
N LEU A 169 22.22 -4.09 9.58
CA LEU A 169 21.48 -5.05 10.40
C LEU A 169 22.39 -5.98 11.20
N ARG A 170 23.53 -6.44 10.64
CA ARG A 170 24.50 -7.24 11.38
C ARG A 170 25.17 -6.45 12.51
N ALA A 171 25.50 -5.17 12.28
CA ALA A 171 26.09 -4.34 13.32
C ALA A 171 25.19 -4.21 14.56
N LEU A 172 23.87 -4.16 14.38
CA LEU A 172 22.91 -4.15 15.49
C LEU A 172 22.93 -5.46 16.29
N GLY A 173 23.06 -6.61 15.61
CA GLY A 173 23.20 -7.90 16.27
C GLY A 173 24.46 -8.01 17.13
N PHE A 174 25.56 -7.39 16.71
CA PHE A 174 26.78 -7.30 17.52
C PHE A 174 26.64 -6.33 18.70
N ALA A 175 25.92 -5.22 18.55
CA ALA A 175 25.65 -4.28 19.63
C ALA A 175 24.69 -4.84 20.70
N GLY A 176 23.76 -5.73 20.33
CA GLY A 176 22.80 -6.37 21.23
C GLY A 176 23.41 -7.32 22.28
N PHE A 177 24.63 -7.82 22.06
CA PHE A 177 25.39 -8.59 23.06
C PHE A 177 26.07 -7.72 24.13
N GLY A 178 26.11 -6.39 23.95
CA GLY A 178 26.74 -5.46 24.90
C GLY A 178 25.79 -4.75 25.86
N LEU A 179 24.47 -4.83 25.67
CA LEU A 179 23.49 -3.99 26.39
C LEU A 179 22.26 -4.73 26.94
N ARG A 180 22.24 -6.08 26.92
CA ARG A 180 21.17 -6.88 27.55
C ARG A 180 21.57 -7.53 28.88
N SER A 181 22.70 -7.16 29.45
CA SER A 181 23.03 -7.42 30.86
C SER A 181 22.90 -6.11 31.62
N HIS A 182 21.67 -5.77 32.03
CA HIS A 182 21.29 -4.97 33.19
C HIS A 182 19.85 -4.48 32.99
N GLU A 183 18.91 -5.33 33.41
CA GLU A 183 17.77 -5.00 34.29
C GLU A 183 17.05 -6.29 34.69
#